data_AF-A0A645EWH8-F1
#
_entry.id   AF-A0A645EWH8-F1
#
_cell.length_a   1.000
_cell.length_b   1.000
_cell.length_c   1.000
_cell.angle_alpha   90.00
_cell.angle_beta   90.00
_cell.angle_gamma   90.00
#
_symmetry.space_group_name_H-M   'P 1'
#
loop_
_entity.id
_entity.type
_entity.pdbx_description
1 polymer ?
#
loop_
_entity_poly.entity_id
_entity_poly.type
_entity_poly.pdbx_seq_one_letter_code
_entity_poly.pdbx_strand_id
1 'polypeptide(L)'
;MALMDNEWQYVFSKVGMEPSGDPFNSIMKLETNDTKKPCNPMINAGAIVTTSLIKGSTLEEKEERMLKFFRRMARNQNIGINYDVYKSEKMTGDRNRAMAYLLKNDGFIDGDVEEVLELYFKQCSIEIDAVDLARIGVNLASYGVDIANGERIISESVSRMVKTFMITCGMYDASGEFAIKVGIPAKSGVGGGIMASVPNKMGVGVYGPALDKKGNSIAGVKVLQDLSQRMNLNIF
;
A
#
# COMPACT_ATOMS: atom_id res chain seq x y z
N MET A 1 5.32 8.03 -0.53
CA MET A 1 5.62 9.14 -1.48
C MET A 1 4.68 10.32 -1.30
N ALA A 2 3.34 10.18 -1.38
CA ALA A 2 2.41 11.31 -1.20
C ALA A 2 2.67 12.17 0.07
N LEU A 3 2.91 11.52 1.23
CA LEU A 3 3.26 12.19 2.49
C LEU A 3 4.69 12.77 2.54
N MET A 4 5.56 12.40 1.61
CA MET A 4 6.90 12.99 1.48
C MET A 4 6.88 14.20 0.55
N ASP A 5 5.97 14.18 -0.42
CA ASP A 5 5.81 15.21 -1.42
C ASP A 5 4.92 16.37 -0.92
N ASN A 6 4.02 16.10 0.00
CA ASN A 6 3.00 17.05 0.45
C ASN A 6 2.87 17.07 1.97
N GLU A 7 2.37 18.19 2.51
CA GLU A 7 1.98 18.29 3.91
C GLU A 7 0.90 17.25 4.26
N TRP A 8 1.02 16.62 5.42
CA TRP A 8 0.14 15.52 5.80
C TRP A 8 -1.33 15.97 5.87
N GLN A 9 -1.62 17.19 6.35
CA GLN A 9 -2.98 17.73 6.39
C GLN A 9 -3.60 17.84 4.99
N TYR A 10 -2.78 18.17 3.97
CA TYR A 10 -3.25 18.22 2.59
C TYR A 10 -3.54 16.81 2.05
N VAL A 11 -2.68 15.83 2.33
CA VAL A 11 -2.95 14.43 1.95
C VAL A 11 -4.27 13.96 2.58
N PHE A 12 -4.47 14.21 3.88
CA PHE A 12 -5.65 13.71 4.58
C PHE A 12 -6.92 14.57 4.44
N SER A 13 -6.83 15.73 3.79
CA SER A 13 -8.01 16.42 3.28
C SER A 13 -8.60 15.67 2.07
N LYS A 14 -7.76 14.95 1.31
CA LYS A 14 -8.16 14.20 0.11
C LYS A 14 -8.44 12.70 0.36
N VAL A 15 -7.84 12.09 1.38
CA VAL A 15 -8.10 10.70 1.80
C VAL A 15 -8.30 10.61 3.33
N GLY A 16 -9.19 9.74 3.79
CA GLY A 16 -9.46 9.55 5.22
C GLY A 16 -8.36 8.79 5.97
N MET A 17 -8.62 8.58 7.26
CA MET A 17 -7.72 7.84 8.17
C MET A 17 -8.36 6.58 8.78
N GLU A 18 -9.57 6.22 8.36
CA GLU A 18 -10.41 5.23 9.04
C GLU A 18 -10.53 3.92 8.22
N PRO A 19 -10.65 2.76 8.88
CA PRO A 19 -11.02 1.52 8.21
C PRO A 19 -12.33 1.66 7.42
N SER A 20 -12.41 1.01 6.25
CA SER A 20 -13.68 0.93 5.52
C SER A 20 -14.63 -0.05 6.20
N GLY A 21 -14.19 -1.25 6.56
CA GLY A 21 -15.12 -2.34 6.94
C GLY A 21 -15.95 -2.87 5.76
N ASP A 22 -15.57 -2.49 4.55
CA ASP A 22 -16.09 -2.97 3.27
C ASP A 22 -14.93 -3.44 2.40
N PRO A 23 -15.21 -4.32 1.40
CA PRO A 23 -14.21 -4.79 0.45
C PRO A 23 -13.39 -3.66 -0.16
N PHE A 24 -12.11 -3.93 -0.39
CA PHE A 24 -11.12 -2.91 -0.77
C PHE A 24 -11.40 -2.19 -2.11
N ASN A 25 -12.27 -2.74 -2.94
CA ASN A 25 -12.68 -2.18 -4.21
C ASN A 25 -14.12 -1.61 -4.18
N SER A 26 -14.77 -1.50 -3.02
CA SER A 26 -16.15 -1.05 -2.89
C SER A 26 -16.34 0.41 -3.34
N ILE A 27 -17.26 0.62 -4.29
CA ILE A 27 -17.69 1.97 -4.75
C ILE A 27 -18.74 2.54 -3.80
N MET A 28 -19.57 1.69 -3.17
CA MET A 28 -20.73 2.12 -2.38
C MET A 28 -20.38 3.16 -1.31
N LYS A 29 -19.23 2.97 -0.63
CA LYS A 29 -18.79 3.92 0.41
C LYS A 29 -18.42 5.31 -0.11
N LEU A 30 -18.12 5.46 -1.39
CA LEU A 30 -17.89 6.79 -1.98
C LEU A 30 -19.21 7.55 -2.13
N GLU A 31 -20.32 6.84 -2.37
CA GLU A 31 -21.64 7.46 -2.58
C GLU A 31 -22.43 7.62 -1.28
N THR A 32 -22.29 6.70 -0.33
CA THR A 32 -23.09 6.70 0.92
C THR A 32 -22.44 7.46 2.08
N ASN A 33 -21.16 7.82 1.97
CA ASN A 33 -20.46 8.58 3.00
C ASN A 33 -20.69 10.07 2.78
N ASP A 34 -21.11 10.81 3.82
CA ASP A 34 -21.38 12.26 3.76
C ASP A 34 -20.20 13.07 3.22
N THR A 35 -18.98 12.61 3.48
CA THR A 35 -17.76 13.28 3.01
C THR A 35 -17.38 12.93 1.58
N LYS A 36 -17.93 11.85 1.00
CA LYS A 36 -17.54 11.22 -0.28
C LYS A 36 -16.04 10.88 -0.43
N LYS A 37 -15.28 11.08 0.64
CA LYS A 37 -13.84 10.88 0.71
C LYS A 37 -13.53 9.40 0.86
N PRO A 38 -12.53 8.85 0.16
CA PRO A 38 -12.08 7.48 0.42
C PRO A 38 -11.68 7.30 1.88
N CYS A 39 -12.04 6.18 2.50
CA CYS A 39 -11.86 6.01 3.95
C CYS A 39 -10.39 6.00 4.41
N ASN A 40 -9.49 5.41 3.62
CA ASN A 40 -8.07 5.26 3.94
C ASN A 40 -7.24 4.98 2.66
N PRO A 41 -5.91 5.15 2.69
CA PRO A 41 -5.05 4.92 1.52
C PRO A 41 -4.82 3.43 1.18
N MET A 42 -5.32 2.47 1.97
CA MET A 42 -5.07 1.03 1.76
C MET A 42 -6.14 0.34 0.91
N ILE A 43 -7.24 1.04 0.58
CA ILE A 43 -8.27 0.62 -0.37
C ILE A 43 -8.04 1.27 -1.74
N ASN A 44 -8.61 0.72 -2.82
CA ASN A 44 -8.35 1.17 -4.19
C ASN A 44 -8.63 2.66 -4.39
N ALA A 45 -9.79 3.14 -3.95
CA ALA A 45 -10.17 4.54 -4.08
C ALA A 45 -9.16 5.49 -3.41
N GLY A 46 -8.71 5.15 -2.19
CA GLY A 46 -7.71 5.94 -1.47
C GLY A 46 -6.33 5.83 -2.10
N ALA A 47 -5.95 4.64 -2.59
CA ALA A 47 -4.69 4.44 -3.30
C ALA A 47 -4.64 5.28 -4.58
N ILE A 48 -5.70 5.30 -5.40
CA ILE A 48 -5.81 6.14 -6.60
C ILE A 48 -5.64 7.63 -6.25
N VAL A 49 -6.31 8.12 -5.20
CA VAL A 49 -6.12 9.50 -4.72
C VAL A 49 -4.68 9.73 -4.29
N THR A 50 -4.07 8.84 -3.50
CA THR A 50 -2.67 9.04 -3.10
C THR A 50 -1.69 8.96 -4.26
N THR A 51 -2.00 8.21 -5.32
CA THR A 51 -1.22 8.17 -6.56
C THR A 51 -1.31 9.51 -7.30
N SER A 52 -2.48 10.16 -7.35
CA SER A 52 -2.61 11.49 -7.98
C SER A 52 -1.80 12.57 -7.26
N LEU A 53 -1.56 12.39 -5.95
CA LEU A 53 -0.77 13.31 -5.11
C LEU A 53 0.76 13.14 -5.25
N ILE A 54 1.25 12.17 -6.01
CA ILE A 54 2.70 12.01 -6.28
C ILE A 54 3.15 13.14 -7.21
N LYS A 55 4.15 13.92 -6.77
CA LYS A 55 4.69 15.04 -7.55
C LYS A 55 5.45 14.56 -8.78
N GLY A 56 5.51 15.40 -9.80
CA GLY A 56 6.22 15.12 -11.05
C GLY A 56 5.51 15.82 -12.19
N SER A 57 6.29 16.26 -13.17
CA SER A 57 5.84 17.09 -14.28
C SER A 57 5.25 16.25 -15.40
N THR A 58 5.71 15.00 -15.54
CA THR A 58 5.19 14.03 -16.51
C THR A 58 4.96 12.67 -15.85
N LEU A 59 4.24 11.79 -16.54
CA LEU A 59 4.01 10.41 -16.10
C LEU A 59 5.33 9.63 -15.97
N GLU A 60 6.25 9.81 -16.92
CA GLU A 60 7.56 9.15 -16.93
C GLU A 60 8.41 9.57 -15.73
N GLU A 61 8.38 10.86 -15.37
CA GLU A 61 9.06 11.35 -14.18
C GLU A 61 8.49 10.71 -12.91
N LYS A 62 7.16 10.65 -12.79
CA LYS A 62 6.49 10.02 -11.64
C LYS A 62 6.81 8.53 -11.54
N GLU A 63 6.80 7.82 -12.67
CA GLU A 63 7.16 6.41 -12.76
C GLU A 63 8.61 6.16 -12.31
N GLU A 64 9.57 6.94 -12.82
CA GLU A 64 10.98 6.77 -12.46
C GLU A 64 11.24 7.12 -10.99
N ARG A 65 10.57 8.16 -10.46
CA ARG A 65 10.63 8.48 -9.02
C ARG A 65 10.11 7.32 -8.17
N MET A 66 9.01 6.69 -8.59
CA MET A 66 8.40 5.55 -7.91
C MET A 66 9.33 4.33 -7.93
N LEU A 67 9.87 3.97 -9.10
CA LEU A 67 10.83 2.86 -9.22
C LEU A 67 12.08 3.11 -8.39
N LYS A 68 12.68 4.31 -8.46
CA LYS A 68 13.83 4.68 -7.62
C LYS A 68 13.51 4.54 -6.13
N PHE A 69 12.30 4.92 -5.70
CA PHE A 69 11.89 4.79 -4.31
C PHE A 69 11.84 3.34 -3.86
N PHE A 70 11.18 2.45 -4.60
CA PHE A 70 11.10 1.03 -4.25
C PHE A 70 12.45 0.32 -4.35
N ARG A 71 13.27 0.61 -5.38
CA ARG A 71 14.64 0.09 -5.52
C ARG A 71 15.52 0.45 -4.31
N ARG A 72 15.39 1.68 -3.78
CA ARG A 72 16.08 2.13 -2.57
C ARG A 72 15.58 1.39 -1.34
N MET A 73 14.27 1.34 -1.12
CA MET A 73 13.66 0.67 0.04
C MET A 73 14.01 -0.83 0.11
N ALA A 74 14.06 -1.50 -1.04
CA ALA A 74 14.37 -2.92 -1.14
C ALA A 74 15.87 -3.21 -1.38
N ARG A 75 16.72 -2.18 -1.55
CA ARG A 75 18.13 -2.32 -1.98
C ARG A 75 18.30 -3.27 -3.19
N ASN A 76 17.43 -3.12 -4.17
CA ASN A 76 17.39 -3.98 -5.34
C ASN A 76 17.17 -3.12 -6.59
N GLN A 77 18.21 -2.95 -7.41
CA GLN A 77 18.13 -2.13 -8.64
C GLN A 77 17.36 -2.82 -9.77
N ASN A 78 17.12 -4.13 -9.66
CA ASN A 78 16.43 -4.91 -10.68
C ASN A 78 14.91 -4.82 -10.60
N ILE A 79 14.36 -4.20 -9.55
CA ILE A 79 12.92 -3.95 -9.44
C ILE A 79 12.46 -3.15 -10.65
N GLY A 80 11.42 -3.64 -11.32
CA GLY A 80 10.85 -3.07 -12.53
C GLY A 80 9.35 -3.34 -12.60
N ILE A 81 8.72 -2.85 -13.67
CA ILE A 81 7.30 -3.08 -13.93
C ILE A 81 7.16 -4.31 -14.81
N ASN A 82 6.28 -5.23 -14.40
CA ASN A 82 5.80 -6.30 -15.25
C ASN A 82 4.77 -5.74 -16.25
N TYR A 83 5.22 -5.50 -17.47
CA TYR A 83 4.40 -4.87 -18.50
C TYR A 83 3.22 -5.74 -18.99
N ASP A 84 3.30 -7.05 -18.83
CA ASP A 84 2.19 -7.95 -19.20
C ASP A 84 1.05 -7.87 -18.18
N VAL A 85 1.41 -7.85 -16.88
CA VAL A 85 0.44 -7.58 -15.79
C VAL A 85 -0.15 -6.19 -15.94
N TYR A 86 0.67 -5.16 -16.18
CA TYR A 86 0.19 -3.79 -16.38
C TYR A 86 -0.82 -3.68 -17.52
N LYS A 87 -0.53 -4.27 -18.69
CA LYS A 87 -1.45 -4.27 -19.83
C LYS A 87 -2.76 -4.98 -19.46
N SER A 88 -2.68 -6.12 -18.78
CA SER A 88 -3.86 -6.88 -18.34
C SER A 88 -4.73 -6.08 -17.37
N GLU A 89 -4.13 -5.46 -16.34
CA GLU A 89 -4.83 -4.63 -15.37
C GLU A 89 -5.44 -3.38 -16.02
N LYS A 90 -4.70 -2.71 -16.91
CA LYS A 90 -5.20 -1.52 -17.62
C LYS A 90 -6.39 -1.85 -18.53
N MET A 91 -6.38 -3.01 -19.19
CA MET A 91 -7.49 -3.44 -20.05
C MET A 91 -8.75 -3.80 -19.26
N THR A 92 -8.62 -4.34 -18.04
CA THR A 92 -9.75 -4.84 -17.24
C THR A 92 -10.12 -3.91 -16.07
N GLY A 93 -9.49 -2.74 -15.99
CA GLY A 93 -9.57 -1.79 -14.88
C GLY A 93 -10.84 -0.94 -14.79
N ASP A 94 -11.96 -1.34 -15.40
CA ASP A 94 -13.18 -0.53 -15.51
C ASP A 94 -13.73 -0.07 -14.15
N ARG A 95 -13.63 -0.93 -13.13
CA ARG A 95 -14.03 -0.56 -11.77
C ARG A 95 -13.15 0.54 -11.17
N ASN A 96 -11.84 0.51 -11.44
CA ASN A 96 -10.92 1.57 -11.02
C ASN A 96 -11.18 2.87 -11.81
N ARG A 97 -11.53 2.77 -13.10
CA ARG A 97 -11.99 3.93 -13.89
C ARG A 97 -13.24 4.56 -13.30
N ALA A 98 -14.26 3.77 -13.02
CA ALA A 98 -15.50 4.26 -12.40
C ALA A 98 -15.21 4.98 -11.08
N MET A 99 -14.40 4.39 -10.19
CA MET A 99 -13.97 5.05 -8.95
C MET A 99 -13.23 6.35 -9.21
N ALA A 100 -12.27 6.37 -10.12
CA ALA A 100 -11.45 7.54 -10.37
C ALA A 100 -12.24 8.71 -10.99
N TYR A 101 -13.18 8.44 -11.90
CA TYR A 101 -14.07 9.47 -12.45
C TYR A 101 -15.03 10.02 -11.39
N LEU A 102 -15.56 9.16 -10.50
CA LEU A 102 -16.37 9.61 -9.37
C LEU A 102 -15.55 10.53 -8.44
N LEU A 103 -14.34 10.13 -8.10
CA LEU A 103 -13.42 10.91 -7.26
C LEU A 103 -13.01 12.24 -7.91
N LYS A 104 -12.87 12.28 -9.24
CA LYS A 104 -12.66 13.53 -9.97
C LYS A 104 -13.89 14.43 -9.93
N ASN A 105 -15.08 13.88 -10.14
CA ASN A 105 -16.33 14.63 -10.05
C ASN A 105 -16.51 15.29 -8.67
N ASP A 106 -16.14 14.58 -7.60
CA ASP A 106 -16.22 15.10 -6.23
C ASP A 106 -14.99 15.94 -5.80
N GLY A 107 -14.03 16.20 -6.70
CA GLY A 107 -12.90 17.11 -6.45
C GLY A 107 -11.72 16.51 -5.66
N PHE A 108 -11.65 15.18 -5.51
CA PHE A 108 -10.54 14.50 -4.86
C PHE A 108 -9.35 14.22 -5.79
N ILE A 109 -9.60 14.12 -7.09
CA ILE A 109 -8.56 13.96 -8.11
C ILE A 109 -8.56 15.19 -9.03
N ASP A 110 -7.40 15.81 -9.15
CA ASP A 110 -7.12 16.89 -10.08
C ASP A 110 -6.39 16.32 -11.32
N GLY A 111 -6.57 16.94 -12.49
CA GLY A 111 -5.91 16.52 -13.74
C GLY A 111 -6.63 15.41 -14.52
N ASP A 112 -5.91 14.69 -15.39
CA ASP A 112 -6.45 13.60 -16.20
C ASP A 112 -6.55 12.29 -15.37
N VAL A 113 -7.72 11.65 -15.41
CA VAL A 113 -7.99 10.39 -14.72
C VAL A 113 -7.18 9.25 -15.32
N GLU A 114 -7.05 9.20 -16.65
CA GLU A 114 -6.35 8.08 -17.29
C GLU A 114 -4.84 8.14 -17.04
N GLU A 115 -4.24 9.34 -16.92
CA GLU A 115 -2.84 9.49 -16.50
C GLU A 115 -2.62 9.01 -15.05
N VAL A 116 -3.51 9.39 -14.13
CA VAL A 116 -3.45 8.93 -12.73
C VAL A 116 -3.60 7.41 -12.66
N LEU A 117 -4.55 6.85 -13.42
CA LEU A 117 -4.77 5.41 -13.47
C LEU A 117 -3.62 4.68 -14.13
N GLU A 118 -2.98 5.25 -15.14
CA GLU A 118 -1.80 4.66 -15.74
C GLU A 118 -0.67 4.49 -14.72
N LEU A 119 -0.39 5.53 -13.92
CA LEU A 119 0.58 5.42 -12.84
C LEU A 119 0.13 4.41 -11.77
N TYR A 120 -1.17 4.39 -11.45
CA TYR A 120 -1.74 3.44 -10.48
C TYR A 120 -1.56 1.99 -10.93
N PHE A 121 -1.87 1.65 -12.18
CA PHE A 121 -1.68 0.28 -12.70
C PHE A 121 -0.21 -0.08 -12.78
N LYS A 122 0.66 0.85 -13.18
CA LYS A 122 2.12 0.65 -13.16
C LYS A 122 2.63 0.34 -11.74
N GLN A 123 2.11 1.01 -10.71
CA GLN A 123 2.48 0.74 -9.32
C GLN A 123 2.07 -0.67 -8.85
N CYS A 124 0.88 -1.13 -9.26
CA CYS A 124 0.37 -2.46 -8.93
C CYS A 124 1.12 -3.58 -9.66
N SER A 125 1.76 -3.22 -10.77
CA SER A 125 2.53 -4.12 -11.63
C SER A 125 4.04 -4.10 -11.33
N ILE A 126 4.50 -3.47 -10.24
CA ILE A 126 5.90 -3.55 -9.83
C ILE A 126 6.19 -4.97 -9.34
N GLU A 127 7.18 -5.61 -9.96
CA GLU A 127 7.58 -6.98 -9.63
C GLU A 127 8.63 -6.99 -8.51
N ILE A 128 8.34 -7.71 -7.44
CA ILE A 128 9.18 -7.86 -6.24
C ILE A 128 9.03 -9.27 -5.67
N ASP A 129 10.08 -9.76 -5.00
CA ASP A 129 10.05 -11.05 -4.32
C ASP A 129 9.83 -10.93 -2.79
N ALA A 130 9.80 -12.06 -2.09
CA ALA A 130 9.63 -12.09 -0.63
C ALA A 130 10.81 -11.44 0.12
N VAL A 131 12.01 -11.42 -0.45
CA VAL A 131 13.19 -10.78 0.14
C VAL A 131 13.08 -9.27 0.02
N ASP A 132 12.65 -8.76 -1.13
CA ASP A 132 12.36 -7.34 -1.35
C ASP A 132 11.27 -6.86 -0.38
N LEU A 133 10.17 -7.60 -0.25
CA LEU A 133 9.11 -7.31 0.73
C LEU A 133 9.67 -7.25 2.16
N ALA A 134 10.52 -8.20 2.56
CA ALA A 134 11.15 -8.20 3.87
C ALA A 134 12.06 -6.98 4.09
N ARG A 135 12.80 -6.56 3.06
CA ARG A 135 13.68 -5.37 3.12
C ARG A 135 12.88 -4.07 3.24
N ILE A 136 11.78 -3.93 2.49
CA ILE A 136 10.87 -2.80 2.66
C ILE A 136 10.27 -2.81 4.07
N GLY A 137 9.84 -3.99 4.54
CA GLY A 137 9.31 -4.20 5.89
C GLY A 137 10.31 -3.80 6.99
N VAL A 138 11.61 -4.07 6.82
CA VAL A 138 12.62 -3.72 7.82
C VAL A 138 12.93 -2.22 7.81
N ASN A 139 12.91 -1.56 6.65
CA ASN A 139 13.02 -0.10 6.60
C ASN A 139 11.89 0.59 7.38
N LEU A 140 10.65 0.08 7.25
CA LEU A 140 9.52 0.54 8.05
C LEU A 140 9.68 0.18 9.55
N ALA A 141 10.24 -0.98 9.86
CA ALA A 141 10.47 -1.41 11.24
C ALA A 141 11.45 -0.46 11.96
N SER A 142 12.45 0.02 11.21
CA SER A 142 13.51 0.95 11.62
C SER A 142 13.17 2.43 11.39
N TYR A 143 11.87 2.76 11.33
CA TYR A 143 11.37 4.13 11.24
C TYR A 143 11.95 4.95 10.07
N GLY A 144 12.11 4.28 8.93
CA GLY A 144 12.55 4.87 7.67
C GLY A 144 14.05 4.88 7.44
N VAL A 145 14.83 4.25 8.33
CA VAL A 145 16.29 4.13 8.21
C VAL A 145 16.65 2.77 7.62
N ASP A 146 17.48 2.76 6.58
CA ASP A 146 18.13 1.55 6.08
C ASP A 146 19.19 1.10 7.08
N ILE A 147 18.98 -0.08 7.65
CA ILE A 147 19.85 -0.65 8.70
C ILE A 147 21.24 -1.03 8.21
N ALA A 148 21.46 -1.18 6.91
CA ALA A 148 22.73 -1.62 6.35
C ALA A 148 23.68 -0.46 6.00
N ASN A 149 23.18 0.76 5.83
CA ASN A 149 24.03 1.94 5.57
C ASN A 149 23.71 3.18 6.42
N GLY A 150 22.65 3.14 7.24
CA GLY A 150 22.22 4.27 8.08
C GLY A 150 21.47 5.37 7.34
N GLU A 151 21.18 5.20 6.05
CA GLU A 151 20.48 6.20 5.24
C GLU A 151 19.02 6.33 5.67
N ARG A 152 18.54 7.56 5.85
CA ARG A 152 17.12 7.85 6.05
C ARG A 152 16.41 7.96 4.71
N ILE A 153 15.61 6.95 4.36
CA ILE A 153 14.81 6.92 3.12
C ILE A 153 13.47 7.64 3.31
N ILE A 154 12.82 7.45 4.45
CA ILE A 154 11.60 8.17 4.83
C ILE A 154 11.73 8.74 6.25
N SER A 155 10.97 9.79 6.56
CA SER A 155 10.93 10.32 7.92
C SER A 155 10.27 9.33 8.88
N GLU A 156 10.63 9.43 10.16
CA GLU A 156 10.02 8.60 11.20
C GLU A 156 8.50 8.83 11.30
N SER A 157 8.05 10.08 11.17
CA SER A 157 6.62 10.41 11.19
C SER A 157 5.85 9.70 10.08
N VAL A 158 6.37 9.69 8.85
CA VAL A 158 5.77 8.99 7.72
C VAL A 158 5.77 7.48 7.96
N SER A 159 6.89 6.92 8.43
CA SER A 159 6.98 5.49 8.74
C SER A 159 5.95 5.05 9.81
N ARG A 160 5.76 5.86 10.85
CA ARG A 160 4.75 5.62 11.89
C ARG A 160 3.34 5.63 11.30
N MET A 161 2.97 6.65 10.52
CA MET A 161 1.65 6.73 9.89
C MET A 161 1.39 5.53 8.96
N VAL A 162 2.36 5.16 8.12
CA VAL A 162 2.23 4.00 7.22
C VAL A 162 2.00 2.72 8.01
N LYS A 163 2.77 2.47 9.07
CA LYS A 163 2.58 1.28 9.93
C LYS A 163 1.22 1.28 10.64
N THR A 164 0.73 2.45 11.06
CA THR A 164 -0.62 2.57 11.64
C THR A 164 -1.69 2.16 10.62
N PHE A 165 -1.59 2.58 9.37
CA PHE A 165 -2.50 2.11 8.33
C PHE A 165 -2.35 0.63 8.01
N MET A 166 -1.13 0.11 8.06
CA MET A 166 -0.90 -1.33 7.85
C MET A 166 -1.61 -2.16 8.92
N ILE A 167 -1.57 -1.76 10.20
CA ILE A 167 -2.26 -2.52 11.25
C ILE A 167 -3.79 -2.38 11.17
N THR A 168 -4.33 -1.20 10.85
CA THR A 168 -5.78 -0.96 10.89
C THR A 168 -6.49 -1.32 9.59
N CYS A 169 -5.83 -1.21 8.44
CA CYS A 169 -6.44 -1.30 7.11
C CYS A 169 -5.70 -2.25 6.15
N GLY A 170 -4.50 -2.72 6.50
CA GLY A 170 -3.60 -3.34 5.53
C GLY A 170 -4.00 -4.76 5.07
N MET A 171 -4.85 -5.44 5.84
CA MET A 171 -5.39 -6.76 5.54
C MET A 171 -6.88 -6.69 5.14
N TYR A 172 -7.33 -5.52 4.69
CA TYR A 172 -8.71 -5.27 4.27
C TYR A 172 -9.71 -5.59 5.40
N ASP A 173 -10.80 -6.30 5.10
CA ASP A 173 -11.81 -6.74 6.08
C ASP A 173 -11.30 -7.81 7.07
N ALA A 174 -10.04 -8.23 6.96
CA ALA A 174 -9.37 -9.09 7.92
C ALA A 174 -8.50 -8.32 8.92
N SER A 175 -8.35 -6.99 8.78
CA SER A 175 -7.36 -6.22 9.57
C SER A 175 -7.58 -6.31 11.08
N GLY A 176 -8.83 -6.23 11.55
CA GLY A 176 -9.15 -6.37 12.98
C GLY A 176 -8.83 -7.76 13.53
N GLU A 177 -9.21 -8.81 12.81
CA GLU A 177 -8.91 -10.20 13.18
C GLU A 177 -7.40 -10.47 13.16
N PHE A 178 -6.70 -9.93 12.16
CA PHE A 178 -5.25 -10.04 12.02
C PHE A 178 -4.51 -9.32 13.15
N ALA A 179 -4.97 -8.14 13.56
CA ALA A 179 -4.41 -7.41 14.69
C ALA A 179 -4.52 -8.21 16.01
N ILE A 180 -5.64 -8.89 16.24
CA ILE A 180 -5.84 -9.73 17.44
C ILE A 180 -4.97 -11.00 17.38
N LYS A 181 -4.96 -11.70 16.24
CA LYS A 181 -4.31 -13.02 16.12
C LYS A 181 -2.79 -12.95 15.88
N VAL A 182 -2.33 -11.90 15.22
CA VAL A 182 -0.94 -11.74 14.75
C VAL A 182 -0.30 -10.50 15.37
N GLY A 183 -1.00 -9.37 15.37
CA GLY A 183 -0.53 -8.15 16.04
C GLY A 183 0.74 -7.53 15.43
N ILE A 184 0.93 -7.68 14.13
CA ILE A 184 2.05 -7.07 13.39
C ILE A 184 1.48 -6.15 12.31
N PRO A 185 1.98 -4.92 12.12
CA PRO A 185 1.65 -4.11 10.96
C PRO A 185 1.94 -4.88 9.67
N ALA A 186 0.93 -5.13 8.85
CA ALA A 186 1.07 -5.88 7.60
C ALA A 186 0.27 -5.29 6.44
N LYS A 187 0.67 -5.57 5.20
CA LYS A 187 -0.09 -5.28 3.99
C LYS A 187 -0.09 -6.51 3.09
N SER A 188 -1.28 -6.97 2.70
CA SER A 188 -1.44 -8.02 1.68
C SER A 188 -1.64 -7.42 0.29
N GLY A 189 -1.30 -8.18 -0.75
CA GLY A 189 -1.67 -7.89 -2.13
C GLY A 189 -2.25 -9.14 -2.81
N VAL A 190 -3.13 -8.92 -3.79
CA VAL A 190 -3.80 -9.99 -4.55
C VAL A 190 -2.85 -10.82 -5.43
N GLY A 191 -1.59 -10.40 -5.59
CA GLY A 191 -0.53 -11.25 -6.13
C GLY A 191 -0.11 -12.39 -5.20
N GLY A 192 -0.57 -12.41 -3.94
CA GLY A 192 -0.21 -13.40 -2.92
C GLY A 192 0.91 -12.96 -1.96
N GLY A 193 1.43 -11.75 -2.14
CA GLY A 193 2.43 -11.16 -1.25
C GLY A 193 1.83 -10.63 0.05
N ILE A 194 2.57 -10.76 1.15
CA ILE A 194 2.34 -10.05 2.40
C ILE A 194 3.65 -9.44 2.89
N MET A 195 3.66 -8.11 3.06
CA MET A 195 4.72 -7.39 3.76
C MET A 195 4.31 -7.18 5.20
N ALA A 196 5.17 -7.51 6.16
CA ALA A 196 4.98 -7.21 7.57
C ALA A 196 6.19 -6.46 8.14
N SER A 197 5.92 -5.59 9.11
CA SER A 197 6.92 -4.71 9.73
C SER A 197 6.80 -4.79 11.25
N VAL A 198 7.75 -5.44 11.89
CA VAL A 198 7.80 -5.59 13.35
C VAL A 198 8.67 -4.46 13.92
N PRO A 199 8.09 -3.45 14.61
CA PRO A 199 8.84 -2.28 15.07
C PRO A 199 10.10 -2.64 15.85
N ASN A 200 11.22 -2.01 15.52
CA ASN A 200 12.53 -2.23 16.16
C ASN A 200 13.08 -3.67 16.10
N LYS A 201 12.51 -4.57 15.29
CA LYS A 201 12.95 -5.98 15.22
C LYS A 201 13.30 -6.41 13.80
N MET A 202 12.31 -6.50 12.92
CA MET A 202 12.50 -7.11 11.60
C MET A 202 11.42 -6.71 10.60
N GLY A 203 11.71 -6.89 9.32
CA GLY A 203 10.71 -6.99 8.27
C GLY A 203 10.49 -8.45 7.87
N VAL A 204 9.27 -8.79 7.48
CA VAL A 204 8.92 -10.13 7.01
C VAL A 204 8.22 -9.98 5.67
N GLY A 205 8.71 -10.70 4.66
CA GLY A 205 8.04 -10.84 3.38
C GLY A 205 7.59 -12.28 3.20
N VAL A 206 6.34 -12.47 2.82
CA VAL A 206 5.76 -13.79 2.56
C VAL A 206 5.09 -13.77 1.20
N TYR A 207 5.18 -14.87 0.47
CA TYR A 207 4.49 -15.06 -0.79
C TYR A 207 3.76 -16.40 -0.80
N GLY A 208 2.47 -16.36 -1.13
CA GLY A 208 1.65 -17.54 -1.34
C GLY A 208 0.45 -17.19 -2.22
N PRO A 209 0.36 -17.70 -3.46
CA PRO A 209 -0.62 -17.24 -4.44
C PRO A 209 -2.07 -17.65 -4.12
N ALA A 210 -2.28 -18.66 -3.27
CA ALA A 210 -3.61 -19.07 -2.85
C ALA A 210 -4.22 -18.06 -1.87
N LEU A 211 -5.29 -17.39 -2.29
CA LEU A 211 -5.97 -16.35 -1.52
C LEU A 211 -7.25 -16.85 -0.86
N ASP A 212 -7.57 -16.27 0.30
CA ASP A 212 -8.88 -16.40 0.92
C ASP A 212 -9.94 -15.50 0.23
N LYS A 213 -11.19 -15.57 0.70
CA LYS A 213 -12.29 -14.74 0.18
C LYS A 213 -12.10 -13.23 0.37
N LYS A 214 -11.19 -12.82 1.27
CA LYS A 214 -10.86 -11.43 1.58
C LYS A 214 -9.63 -10.93 0.80
N GLY A 215 -9.05 -11.78 -0.06
CA GLY A 215 -7.91 -11.44 -0.91
C GLY A 215 -6.54 -11.56 -0.22
N ASN A 216 -6.46 -12.23 0.93
CA ASN A 216 -5.20 -12.41 1.65
C ASN A 216 -4.62 -13.81 1.39
N SER A 217 -3.29 -13.93 1.35
CA SER A 217 -2.62 -15.24 1.21
C SER A 217 -2.93 -16.16 2.38
N ILE A 218 -3.54 -17.32 2.11
CA ILE A 218 -3.96 -18.29 3.16
C ILE A 218 -2.75 -18.78 3.95
N ALA A 219 -1.75 -19.30 3.23
CA ALA A 219 -0.52 -19.78 3.84
C ALA A 219 0.28 -18.63 4.46
N GLY A 220 0.33 -17.47 3.80
CA GLY A 220 1.09 -16.33 4.27
C GLY A 220 0.60 -15.80 5.62
N VAL A 221 -0.72 -15.66 5.79
CA VAL A 221 -1.32 -15.27 7.07
C VAL A 221 -0.98 -16.29 8.17
N LYS A 222 -1.02 -17.60 7.84
CA LYS A 222 -0.72 -18.63 8.84
C LYS A 222 0.73 -18.63 9.29
N VAL A 223 1.67 -18.40 8.35
CA VAL A 223 3.10 -18.24 8.67
C VAL A 223 3.32 -17.05 9.60
N LEU A 224 2.70 -15.90 9.31
CA LEU A 224 2.83 -14.72 10.17
C LEU A 224 2.23 -14.94 11.57
N GLN A 225 1.13 -15.68 11.66
CA GLN A 225 0.55 -16.07 12.95
C GLN A 225 1.50 -16.93 13.77
N ASP A 226 2.07 -18.00 13.17
CA ASP A 226 3.01 -18.89 13.85
C ASP A 226 4.30 -18.16 14.26
N LEU A 227 4.84 -17.32 13.37
CA LEU A 227 6.01 -16.50 13.66
C LEU A 227 5.77 -15.54 14.83
N SER A 228 4.61 -14.87 14.84
CA SER A 228 4.25 -13.95 15.92
C SER A 228 4.16 -14.64 17.27
N GLN A 229 3.55 -15.82 17.31
CA GLN A 229 3.41 -16.62 18.53
C GLN A 229 4.76 -17.14 19.04
N ARG A 230 5.61 -17.67 18.15
CA ARG A 230 6.90 -18.24 18.54
C ARG A 230 7.93 -17.21 18.98
N MET A 231 7.88 -16.01 18.40
CA MET A 231 8.89 -14.97 18.63
C MET A 231 8.37 -13.77 19.44
N ASN A 232 7.13 -13.85 19.93
CA ASN A 232 6.46 -12.77 20.66
C ASN A 232 6.55 -11.42 19.91
N LEU A 233 5.97 -11.40 18.70
CA LEU A 233 6.03 -10.25 17.78
C LEU A 233 4.79 -9.37 17.81
N ASN A 234 3.76 -9.76 18.58
CA ASN A 234 2.59 -8.94 18.80
C ASN A 234 3.01 -7.61 19.47
N ILE A 235 2.55 -6.49 18.93
CA ILE A 235 2.87 -5.15 19.44
C ILE A 235 1.88 -4.63 20.49
N PHE A 236 0.86 -5.43 20.82
CA PHE A 236 -0.17 -5.14 21.82
C PHE A 236 0.05 -5.94 23.11
#